data_AF-A0A952KJ54-F1
#
_entry.id   AF-A0A952KJ54-F1
#
_cell.length_a   1.000
_cell.length_b   1.000
_cell.length_c   1.000
_cell.angle_alpha   90.00
_cell.angle_beta   90.00
_cell.angle_gamma   90.00
#
_symmetry.space_group_name_H-M   'P 1'
#
loop_
_entity.id
_entity.type
_entity.pdbx_description
1 polymer ?
#
loop_
_entity_poly.entity_id
_entity_poly.type
_entity_poly.pdbx_seq_one_letter_code
_entity_poly.pdbx_strand_id
1 'polypeptide(L)'
;MLPAFRDVSAIVFDGKTYAVPFAWGSIPLIYDKKAVLSYYAGFDDGVSIFAQGGVDLMMSMGEPQVPQLQKKGIDAALTIPKEGAIGWIDCWAISAGARDTALAQAWIDTMLDKKVGTYISEKTGYGNTTDADANQAIGLTYADRLVFLQAPESFSKRIDLWNEIKATPAN
;
A
#
# COMPACT_ATOMS: atom_id res chain seq x y z
N MET A 1 -8.58 12.51 -21.13
CA MET A 1 -7.43 12.66 -20.23
C MET A 1 -7.13 14.14 -20.06
N LEU A 2 -7.17 14.61 -18.81
CA LEU A 2 -6.89 16.01 -18.45
C LEU A 2 -5.47 16.44 -18.88
N PRO A 3 -5.26 17.73 -19.15
CA PRO A 3 -3.94 18.27 -19.47
C PRO A 3 -2.86 17.93 -18.43
N ALA A 4 -3.22 17.88 -17.14
CA ALA A 4 -2.27 17.64 -16.04
C ALA A 4 -1.64 16.23 -16.01
N PHE A 5 -2.17 15.26 -16.78
CA PHE A 5 -1.69 13.86 -16.80
C PHE A 5 -1.12 13.42 -18.15
N ARG A 6 -0.98 14.34 -19.11
CA ARG A 6 -0.42 14.04 -20.44
C ARG A 6 1.09 13.88 -20.41
N ASP A 7 1.75 14.55 -19.46
CA ASP A 7 3.22 14.72 -19.48
C ASP A 7 3.89 14.23 -18.18
N VAL A 8 3.20 13.46 -17.34
CA VAL A 8 3.80 12.90 -16.11
C VAL A 8 4.64 11.67 -16.50
N SER A 9 5.96 11.85 -16.54
CA SER A 9 6.92 10.83 -17.01
C SER A 9 6.80 9.46 -16.32
N ALA A 10 6.39 9.43 -15.06
CA ALA A 10 6.22 8.19 -14.29
C ALA A 10 5.03 7.32 -14.76
N ILE A 11 4.09 7.88 -15.53
CA ILE A 11 2.87 7.19 -15.98
C ILE A 11 2.68 7.23 -17.50
N VAL A 12 3.63 7.83 -18.23
CA VAL A 12 3.64 7.94 -19.69
C VAL A 12 4.74 7.03 -20.24
N PHE A 13 4.34 6.03 -21.03
CA PHE A 13 5.24 5.13 -21.76
C PHE A 13 4.81 5.16 -23.23
N ASP A 14 5.70 5.04 -24.21
CA ASP A 14 5.38 5.07 -25.66
C ASP A 14 4.52 6.24 -26.18
N GLY A 15 4.43 7.34 -25.43
CA GLY A 15 3.56 8.48 -25.74
C GLY A 15 2.09 8.25 -25.32
N LYS A 16 1.77 7.14 -24.65
CA LYS A 16 0.47 6.88 -24.03
C LYS A 16 0.58 6.89 -22.51
N THR A 17 -0.44 7.41 -21.85
CA THR A 17 -0.53 7.35 -20.38
C THR A 17 -1.18 6.04 -19.98
N TYR A 18 -0.50 5.28 -19.13
CA TYR A 18 -0.95 3.97 -18.67
C TYR A 18 -1.53 3.99 -17.26
N ALA A 19 -1.20 5.00 -16.45
CA ALA A 19 -1.62 5.05 -15.06
C ALA A 19 -2.16 6.42 -14.64
N VAL A 20 -2.99 6.44 -13.61
CA VAL A 20 -3.42 7.65 -12.90
C VAL A 20 -3.13 7.49 -11.42
N PRO A 21 -2.63 8.53 -10.74
CA PRO A 21 -2.44 8.49 -9.30
C PRO A 21 -3.76 8.26 -8.52
N PHE A 22 -3.80 7.21 -7.72
CA PHE A 22 -4.78 6.94 -6.67
C PHE A 22 -4.42 7.73 -5.40
N ALA A 23 -5.41 8.12 -4.60
CA ALA A 23 -5.20 8.85 -3.34
C ALA A 23 -5.57 8.03 -2.09
N TRP A 24 -4.54 7.42 -1.49
CA TRP A 24 -4.08 7.64 -0.11
C TRP A 24 -2.57 7.40 -0.18
N GLY A 25 -1.80 8.49 -0.36
CA GLY A 25 -0.44 8.43 -0.94
C GLY A 25 -0.49 8.34 -2.47
N SER A 26 0.45 9.00 -3.17
CA SER A 26 0.50 9.08 -4.64
C SER A 26 0.85 7.71 -5.25
N ILE A 27 -0.14 6.84 -5.44
CA ILE A 27 0.07 5.51 -6.03
C ILE A 27 -0.33 5.53 -7.51
N PRO A 28 0.57 5.35 -8.49
CA PRO A 28 0.15 5.19 -9.87
C PRO A 28 -0.64 3.88 -10.01
N LEU A 29 -1.94 3.99 -10.27
CA LEU A 29 -2.79 2.86 -10.66
C LEU A 29 -2.82 2.81 -12.18
N ILE A 30 -2.34 1.72 -12.79
CA ILE A 30 -2.61 1.46 -14.21
C ILE A 30 -4.11 1.32 -14.37
N TYR A 31 -4.71 2.17 -15.20
CA TYR A 31 -6.14 2.42 -15.15
C TYR A 31 -6.80 2.28 -16.52
N ASP A 32 -7.44 1.13 -16.70
CA ASP A 32 -8.47 0.93 -17.72
C ASP A 32 -9.84 0.93 -17.03
N LYS A 33 -10.67 1.94 -17.30
CA LYS A 33 -12.03 2.05 -16.73
C LYS A 33 -12.90 0.82 -17.01
N LYS A 34 -12.66 0.11 -18.11
CA LYS A 34 -13.41 -1.10 -18.45
C LYS A 34 -12.97 -2.32 -17.63
N ALA A 35 -11.80 -2.25 -17.00
CA ALA A 35 -11.24 -3.33 -16.19
C ALA A 35 -11.38 -3.07 -14.68
N VAL A 36 -11.77 -1.86 -14.27
CA VAL A 36 -11.96 -1.52 -12.84
C VAL A 36 -13.37 -1.87 -12.41
N LEU A 37 -13.51 -2.96 -11.64
CA LEU A 37 -14.79 -3.37 -11.08
C LEU A 37 -15.23 -2.52 -9.88
N SER A 38 -14.33 -2.27 -8.93
CA SER A 38 -14.65 -1.54 -7.69
C SER A 38 -13.42 -0.87 -7.10
N TYR A 39 -13.68 0.09 -6.21
CA TYR A 39 -12.72 0.60 -5.24
C TYR A 39 -13.08 0.05 -3.86
N TYR A 40 -12.10 -0.03 -2.97
CA TYR A 40 -12.32 -0.48 -1.60
C TYR A 40 -11.51 0.37 -0.62
N ALA A 41 -11.93 0.38 0.64
CA ALA A 41 -11.24 1.08 1.71
C ALA A 41 -10.96 0.14 2.89
N GLY A 42 -9.67 -0.15 3.11
CA GLY A 42 -9.22 -1.01 4.20
C GLY A 42 -9.15 -2.50 3.84
N PHE A 43 -8.47 -3.25 4.71
CA PHE A 43 -8.16 -4.68 4.47
C PHE A 43 -9.41 -5.54 4.27
N ASP A 44 -10.37 -5.45 5.20
CA ASP A 44 -11.55 -6.31 5.24
C ASP A 44 -12.49 -6.06 4.06
N ASP A 45 -12.61 -4.81 3.63
CA ASP A 45 -13.44 -4.41 2.48
C ASP A 45 -12.87 -5.01 1.18
N GLY A 46 -11.56 -4.84 0.95
CA GLY A 46 -10.88 -5.43 -0.21
C GLY A 46 -10.97 -6.96 -0.25
N VAL A 47 -10.77 -7.62 0.90
CA VAL A 47 -10.93 -9.08 1.01
C VAL A 47 -12.37 -9.50 0.72
N SER A 48 -13.36 -8.76 1.23
CA SER A 48 -14.77 -9.07 1.02
C SER A 48 -15.21 -8.89 -0.42
N ILE A 49 -14.72 -7.85 -1.11
CA ILE A 49 -15.00 -7.61 -2.53
C ILE A 49 -14.33 -8.68 -3.39
N PHE A 50 -13.04 -8.98 -3.17
CA PHE A 50 -12.34 -9.99 -3.94
C PHE A 50 -12.99 -11.37 -3.78
N ALA A 51 -13.40 -11.74 -2.56
CA ALA A 51 -14.03 -13.02 -2.27
C ALA A 51 -15.44 -13.18 -2.86
N GLN A 52 -16.12 -12.09 -3.28
CA GLN A 52 -17.40 -12.17 -3.99
C GLN A 52 -17.24 -12.67 -5.43
N GLY A 53 -16.01 -12.69 -5.96
CA GLY A 53 -15.70 -13.11 -7.32
C GLY A 53 -15.82 -11.96 -8.34
N GLY A 54 -15.39 -12.23 -9.58
CA GLY A 54 -15.35 -11.23 -10.65
C GLY A 54 -14.14 -10.28 -10.61
N VAL A 55 -13.22 -10.49 -9.67
CA VAL A 55 -11.94 -9.77 -9.57
C VAL A 55 -10.80 -10.75 -9.82
N ASP A 56 -10.04 -10.54 -10.89
CA ASP A 56 -8.83 -11.32 -11.18
C ASP A 56 -7.58 -10.74 -10.49
N LEU A 57 -7.57 -9.42 -10.25
CA LEU A 57 -6.45 -8.70 -9.65
C LEU A 57 -6.97 -7.54 -8.78
N MET A 58 -6.36 -7.36 -7.61
CA MET A 58 -6.54 -6.17 -6.78
C MET A 58 -5.19 -5.57 -6.40
N MET A 59 -5.16 -4.25 -6.22
CA MET A 59 -4.09 -3.65 -5.41
C MET A 59 -4.25 -4.20 -3.99
N SER A 60 -3.19 -4.74 -3.40
CA SER A 60 -3.18 -5.23 -2.02
C SER A 60 -2.66 -4.14 -1.09
N MET A 61 -3.33 -3.96 0.06
CA MET A 61 -2.87 -3.09 1.14
C MET A 61 -1.78 -3.74 2.00
N GLY A 62 -1.49 -5.03 1.80
CA GLY A 62 -0.42 -5.72 2.49
C GLY A 62 -0.53 -7.25 2.45
N GLU A 63 0.54 -7.89 2.92
CA GLU A 63 0.70 -9.34 3.02
C GLU A 63 -0.47 -10.05 3.72
N PRO A 64 -1.10 -9.49 4.78
CA PRO A 64 -2.19 -10.18 5.47
C PRO A 64 -3.45 -10.46 4.64
N GLN A 65 -3.68 -9.79 3.49
CA GLN A 65 -4.89 -10.04 2.68
C GLN A 65 -4.91 -11.42 2.03
N VAL A 66 -3.76 -11.98 1.64
CA VAL A 66 -3.68 -13.33 1.06
C VAL A 66 -4.14 -14.41 2.04
N PRO A 67 -3.59 -14.52 3.27
CA PRO A 67 -4.09 -15.49 4.24
C PRO A 67 -5.56 -15.27 4.62
N GLN A 68 -6.06 -14.02 4.59
CA GLN A 68 -7.49 -13.74 4.82
C GLN A 68 -8.37 -14.28 3.68
N LEU A 69 -7.93 -14.15 2.42
CA LEU A 69 -8.62 -14.71 1.25
C LEU A 69 -8.56 -16.24 1.26
N GLN A 70 -7.41 -16.83 1.55
CA GLN A 70 -7.23 -18.28 1.65
C GLN A 70 -8.10 -18.90 2.75
N LYS A 71 -8.27 -18.23 3.90
CA LYS A 71 -9.23 -18.64 4.95
C LYS A 71 -10.68 -18.67 4.48
N LYS A 72 -11.02 -17.91 3.44
CA LYS A 72 -12.34 -17.90 2.80
C LYS A 72 -12.44 -18.91 1.64
N GLY A 73 -11.41 -19.73 1.43
CA GLY A 73 -11.37 -20.72 0.35
C GLY A 73 -11.03 -20.15 -1.02
N ILE A 74 -10.53 -18.91 -1.09
CA ILE A 74 -10.10 -18.28 -2.34
C ILE A 74 -8.64 -18.64 -2.61
N ASP A 75 -8.36 -19.13 -3.82
CA ASP A 75 -7.00 -19.33 -4.30
C ASP A 75 -6.39 -17.97 -4.68
N ALA A 76 -5.60 -17.41 -3.76
CA ALA A 76 -5.01 -16.09 -3.89
C ALA A 76 -3.52 -16.12 -3.59
N ALA A 77 -2.78 -15.26 -4.30
CA ALA A 77 -1.36 -15.02 -4.10
C ALA A 77 -1.06 -13.52 -4.17
N LEU A 78 0.08 -13.12 -3.59
CA LEU A 78 0.61 -11.76 -3.68
C LEU A 78 1.83 -11.77 -4.58
N THR A 79 1.98 -10.74 -5.41
CA THR A 79 3.18 -10.52 -6.21
C THR A 79 3.56 -9.05 -6.23
N ILE A 80 4.86 -8.79 -6.29
CA ILE A 80 5.42 -7.46 -6.52
C ILE A 80 5.76 -7.33 -8.00
N PRO A 81 5.17 -6.37 -8.74
CA PRO A 81 5.49 -6.13 -10.15
C PRO A 81 6.97 -5.91 -10.39
N LYS A 82 7.45 -6.17 -11.62
CA LYS A 82 8.87 -6.00 -11.98
C LYS A 82 9.32 -4.54 -11.93
N GLU A 83 8.39 -3.61 -12.11
CA GLU A 83 8.57 -2.16 -12.00
C GLU A 83 8.70 -1.69 -10.53
N GLY A 84 8.45 -2.59 -9.57
CA GLY A 84 8.40 -2.30 -8.15
C GLY A 84 6.98 -2.10 -7.63
N ALA A 85 6.88 -1.92 -6.32
CA ALA A 85 5.64 -1.60 -5.62
C ALA A 85 5.89 -0.50 -4.59
N ILE A 86 4.82 0.07 -4.06
CA ILE A 86 4.96 1.10 -3.03
C ILE A 86 5.26 0.44 -1.70
N GLY A 87 6.34 0.90 -1.07
CA GLY A 87 6.64 0.60 0.32
C GLY A 87 5.98 1.61 1.24
N TRP A 88 5.47 1.12 2.36
CA TRP A 88 5.05 1.94 3.49
C TRP A 88 5.93 1.64 4.70
N ILE A 89 6.25 2.67 5.48
CA ILE A 89 6.95 2.55 6.75
C ILE A 89 6.12 3.32 7.76
N ASP A 90 5.46 2.59 8.65
CA ASP A 90 4.78 3.19 9.78
C ASP A 90 5.79 3.51 10.87
N CYS A 91 5.77 4.75 11.34
CA CYS A 91 6.71 5.26 12.33
C CYS A 91 5.98 5.70 13.59
N TRP A 92 6.64 5.51 14.74
CA TRP A 92 6.21 6.16 15.98
C TRP A 92 6.60 7.63 15.97
N ALA A 93 5.67 8.49 16.39
CA ALA A 93 5.93 9.90 16.61
C ALA A 93 5.35 10.32 17.97
N ILE A 94 6.12 11.11 18.73
CA ILE A 94 5.66 11.67 20.00
C ILE A 94 5.00 13.02 19.70
N SER A 95 3.71 13.14 20.01
CA SER A 95 2.98 14.40 19.82
C SER A 95 3.56 15.52 20.69
N ALA A 96 3.53 16.77 20.20
CA ALA A 96 4.00 17.93 20.97
C ALA A 96 3.26 18.15 22.31
N GLY A 97 2.05 17.60 22.45
CA GLY A 97 1.24 17.66 23.67
C GLY A 97 1.34 16.43 24.57
N ALA A 98 2.31 15.53 24.33
CA ALA A 98 2.49 14.33 25.14
C ALA A 98 2.77 14.69 26.60
N ARG A 99 1.95 14.17 27.52
CA ARG A 99 2.05 14.48 28.96
C ARG A 99 3.18 13.72 29.66
N ASP A 100 3.55 12.57 29.10
CA ASP A 100 4.60 11.71 29.64
C ASP A 100 5.49 11.24 28.48
N THR A 101 6.46 12.08 28.14
CA THR A 101 7.41 11.78 27.05
C THR A 101 8.36 10.67 27.43
N ALA A 102 8.68 10.49 28.71
CA ALA A 102 9.56 9.44 29.18
C ALA A 102 8.93 8.06 28.96
N LEU A 103 7.64 7.90 29.30
CA LEU A 103 6.91 6.66 29.01
C LEU A 103 6.79 6.41 27.51
N ALA A 104 6.51 7.44 26.71
CA ALA A 104 6.43 7.31 25.26
C ALA A 104 7.77 6.87 24.65
N GLN A 105 8.89 7.41 25.13
CA GLN A 105 10.23 6.98 24.73
C GLN A 105 10.52 5.54 25.15
N ALA A 106 10.22 5.17 26.40
CA ALA A 106 10.40 3.80 26.88
C ALA A 106 9.59 2.77 26.06
N TRP A 107 8.39 3.14 25.63
CA TRP A 107 7.59 2.33 24.71
C TRP A 107 8.29 2.16 23.35
N ILE A 108 8.73 3.26 22.74
CA ILE A 108 9.45 3.22 21.45
C ILE A 108 10.72 2.37 21.57
N ASP A 109 11.51 2.55 22.63
CA ASP A 109 12.71 1.76 22.89
C ASP A 109 12.39 0.26 23.00
N THR A 110 11.28 -0.09 23.67
CA THR A 110 10.82 -1.48 23.77
C THR A 110 10.43 -2.03 22.39
N MET A 111 9.72 -1.25 21.58
CA MET A 111 9.33 -1.64 20.22
C MET A 111 10.52 -1.78 19.27
N LEU A 112 11.66 -1.13 19.59
CA LEU A 112 12.92 -1.24 18.85
C LEU A 112 13.82 -2.39 19.34
N ASP A 113 13.43 -3.11 20.40
CA ASP A 113 14.12 -4.33 20.80
C ASP A 113 13.94 -5.43 19.74
N LYS A 114 15.04 -6.08 19.36
CA LYS A 114 15.05 -7.11 18.32
C LYS A 114 14.03 -8.21 18.60
N LYS A 115 13.93 -8.70 19.84
CA LYS A 115 13.02 -9.81 20.18
C LYS A 115 11.56 -9.40 20.04
N VAL A 116 11.25 -8.14 20.38
CA VAL A 116 9.90 -7.58 20.20
C VAL A 116 9.58 -7.46 18.72
N GLY A 117 10.51 -6.95 17.91
CA GLY A 117 10.37 -6.90 16.46
C GLY A 117 10.14 -8.27 15.82
N THR A 118 10.98 -9.26 16.16
CA THR A 118 10.83 -10.66 15.72
C THR A 118 9.44 -11.21 16.07
N TYR A 119 9.01 -11.06 17.33
CA TYR A 119 7.71 -11.53 17.80
C TYR A 119 6.56 -10.90 17.01
N ILE A 120 6.58 -9.59 16.78
CA ILE A 120 5.52 -8.90 16.04
C ILE A 120 5.47 -9.39 14.59
N SER A 121 6.62 -9.53 13.93
CA SER A 121 6.69 -10.05 12.56
C SER A 121 6.11 -11.46 12.45
N GLU A 122 6.49 -12.38 13.34
CA GLU A 122 5.95 -13.74 13.36
C GLU A 122 4.43 -13.78 13.61
N LYS A 123 3.90 -12.86 14.42
CA LYS A 123 2.47 -12.82 14.73
C LYS A 123 1.62 -12.17 13.65
N THR A 124 2.14 -11.14 13.00
CA THR A 124 1.35 -10.28 12.10
C THR A 124 1.62 -10.54 10.63
N GLY A 125 2.80 -11.06 10.29
CA GLY A 125 3.27 -11.18 8.90
C GLY A 125 3.78 -9.87 8.30
N TYR A 126 3.97 -8.80 9.10
CA TYR A 126 4.61 -7.57 8.64
C TYR A 126 6.10 -7.53 8.94
N GLY A 127 6.86 -6.91 8.04
CA GLY A 127 8.27 -6.63 8.28
C GLY A 127 8.51 -5.63 9.40
N ASN A 128 9.68 -5.72 10.04
CA ASN A 128 10.15 -4.78 11.05
C ASN A 128 11.56 -4.24 10.71
N THR A 129 12.00 -3.18 11.39
CA THR A 129 13.29 -2.53 11.14
C THR A 129 14.45 -3.04 11.99
N THR A 130 14.21 -4.05 12.84
CA THR A 130 15.15 -4.52 13.87
C THR A 130 15.70 -5.93 13.62
N ASP A 131 15.02 -6.72 12.79
CA ASP A 131 15.37 -8.10 12.49
C ASP A 131 15.12 -8.48 11.02
N ALA A 132 16.18 -8.42 10.20
CA ALA A 132 16.12 -8.80 8.80
C ALA A 132 15.87 -10.30 8.59
N ASP A 133 16.33 -11.16 9.49
CA ASP A 133 16.15 -12.61 9.36
C ASP A 133 14.69 -12.99 9.58
N ALA A 134 14.04 -12.37 10.57
CA ALA A 134 12.60 -12.52 10.79
C ALA A 134 11.80 -12.06 9.56
N ASN A 135 12.19 -10.95 8.93
CA ASN A 135 11.56 -10.46 7.71
C ASN A 135 11.65 -11.47 6.56
N GLN A 136 12.82 -12.07 6.34
CA GLN A 136 12.96 -13.11 5.32
C GLN A 136 12.12 -14.36 5.64
N ALA A 137 12.07 -14.76 6.92
CA ALA A 137 11.31 -15.92 7.36
C ALA A 137 9.79 -15.77 7.13
N ILE A 138 9.25 -14.56 7.25
CA ILE A 138 7.83 -14.28 6.95
C ILE A 138 7.56 -13.99 5.46
N GLY A 139 8.58 -14.06 4.60
CA GLY A 139 8.45 -13.91 3.15
C GLY A 139 8.68 -12.50 2.60
N LEU A 140 9.11 -11.54 3.43
CA LEU A 140 9.49 -10.19 2.97
C LEU A 140 10.87 -10.24 2.28
N THR A 141 10.89 -10.74 1.04
CA THR A 141 12.11 -10.96 0.24
C THR A 141 12.27 -9.97 -0.92
N TYR A 142 11.50 -8.89 -0.90
CA TYR A 142 11.36 -7.94 -2.02
C TYR A 142 11.50 -6.48 -1.59
N ALA A 143 12.06 -6.22 -0.41
CA ALA A 143 12.20 -4.86 0.12
C ALA A 143 13.01 -3.94 -0.81
N ASP A 144 13.94 -4.49 -1.58
CA ASP A 144 14.75 -3.80 -2.60
C ASP A 144 13.93 -3.29 -3.80
N ARG A 145 12.72 -3.83 -4.00
CA ARG A 145 11.78 -3.43 -5.06
C ARG A 145 10.71 -2.47 -4.57
N LEU A 146 10.78 -2.04 -3.31
CA LEU A 146 9.84 -1.09 -2.75
C LEU A 146 10.29 0.35 -3.00
N VAL A 147 9.35 1.17 -3.47
CA VAL A 147 9.52 2.62 -3.68
C VAL A 147 8.74 3.36 -2.60
N PHE A 148 9.44 4.12 -1.76
CA PHE A 148 8.80 4.87 -0.68
C PHE A 148 8.23 6.20 -1.18
N LEU A 149 7.05 6.54 -0.67
CA LEU A 149 6.30 7.73 -1.06
C LEU A 149 7.13 9.01 -0.90
N GLN A 150 7.09 9.83 -1.93
CA GLN A 150 7.62 11.19 -1.92
C GLN A 150 6.47 12.18 -1.73
N ALA A 151 6.80 13.39 -1.25
CA ALA A 151 5.83 14.48 -1.24
C ALA A 151 5.31 14.71 -2.67
N PRO A 152 3.98 14.85 -2.85
CA PRO A 152 3.43 15.15 -4.16
C PRO A 152 3.87 16.54 -4.60
N GLU A 153 3.97 16.75 -5.91
CA GLU A 153 4.20 18.05 -6.53
C GLU A 153 3.17 19.09 -6.10
N SER A 154 1.94 18.64 -5.81
CA SER A 154 0.87 19.46 -5.25
C SER A 154 -0.22 18.57 -4.69
N PHE A 155 -0.50 18.70 -3.38
CA PHE A 155 -1.59 17.97 -2.73
C PHE A 155 -2.96 18.29 -3.32
N SER A 156 -3.24 19.57 -3.60
CA SER A 156 -4.51 19.97 -4.21
C SER A 156 -4.71 19.33 -5.58
N LYS A 157 -3.69 19.34 -6.45
CA LYS A 157 -3.76 18.68 -7.76
C LYS A 157 -4.06 17.18 -7.64
N ARG A 158 -3.44 16.50 -6.66
CA ARG A 158 -3.69 15.07 -6.42
C ARG A 158 -5.11 14.80 -5.93
N ILE A 159 -5.65 15.67 -5.06
CA ILE A 159 -7.04 15.59 -4.59
C ILE A 159 -8.02 15.81 -5.73
N ASP A 160 -7.82 16.84 -6.55
CA ASP A 160 -8.69 17.17 -7.68
C ASP A 160 -8.77 16.03 -8.68
N LEU A 161 -7.60 15.46 -9.05
CA LEU A 161 -7.53 14.27 -9.88
C LEU A 161 -8.30 13.11 -9.27
N TRP A 162 -8.10 12.84 -7.99
CA TRP A 162 -8.75 11.70 -7.34
C TRP A 162 -10.27 11.82 -7.36
N ASN A 163 -10.78 13.04 -7.15
CA ASN A 163 -12.21 13.29 -7.23
C ASN A 163 -12.76 13.07 -8.64
N GLU A 164 -12.02 13.43 -9.69
CA GLU A 164 -12.42 13.13 -11.08
C GLU A 164 -12.45 11.63 -11.39
N ILE A 165 -11.43 10.89 -10.94
CA ILE A 165 -11.34 9.43 -11.14
C ILE A 165 -12.56 8.73 -10.54
N LYS A 166 -12.94 9.11 -9.32
CA LYS A 166 -14.12 8.59 -8.61
C LYS A 166 -15.44 9.01 -9.25
N ALA A 167 -15.53 10.23 -9.77
CA ALA A 167 -16.75 10.76 -10.37
C ALA A 167 -17.04 10.14 -11.75
N THR A 168 -16.03 9.60 -12.43
CA THR A 168 -16.21 8.92 -13.70
C THR A 168 -16.87 7.55 -13.46
N PRO A 169 -18.00 7.23 -14.11
CA PRO A 169 -18.65 5.92 -13.96
C PRO A 169 -17.70 4.76 -14.31
N ALA A 170 -17.76 3.66 -13.55
CA ALA A 170 -17.23 2.37 -14.02
C ALA A 170 -18.20 1.81 -15.09
N ASN A 171 -17.66 1.12 -16.09
CA ASN A 171 -18.47 0.48 -17.14
C ASN A 171 -18.92 -0.91 -16.71
#